data_AF-A0A8J5CP13-F1
#
_entry.id   AF-A0A8J5CP13-F1
#
_cell.length_a   1.000
_cell.length_b   1.000
_cell.length_c   1.000
_cell.angle_alpha   90.00
_cell.angle_beta   90.00
_cell.angle_gamma   90.00
#
_symmetry.space_group_name_H-M   'P 1'
#
loop_
_entity.id
_entity.type
_entity.pdbx_description
1 polymer ?
#
loop_
_entity_poly.entity_id
_entity_poly.type
_entity_poly.pdbx_seq_one_letter_code
_entity_poly.pdbx_strand_id
1 'polypeptide(L)'
;MGKAVYFTALFPYTVLIILFARAVTLPGYIDGITFYITPQWDKLLTARVWGDAAMQIFFSLGPCWGGLITLASYNKFNNNCLRDAIFICVANCFTSFFSGFVIFGIVGFMAHSMGVPVADVAAQGAGLAFVAYPEAVARLPLSPLWSILFFVMLLTLGLGSQFTIVQCVITCIVDFFDIRRHYKKACTMVCVVGCGIGLIMCTRHGMYILQLLDNYSGTYSALMIGCIEVILIFTFLDYSPTEYGEYKYPVWADVLGWLISFSCVLAVPIRACWLMAGKSGPIWARVQQLCRPDAEWGPNRRRTDDSALNYIDSKTPLANDEEQNEIDRESPYLTRVSEEWEDEEDDGLQMKAPSSAKI
;
A
#
# COMPACT_ATOMS: atom_id res chain seq x y z
N MET A 1 0.59 1.29 14.86
CA MET A 1 0.94 1.83 13.52
C MET A 1 0.48 3.27 13.36
N GLY A 2 -0.79 3.63 13.54
CA GLY A 2 -1.32 4.98 13.29
C GLY A 2 -0.49 6.16 13.85
N LYS A 3 0.02 6.08 15.09
CA LYS A 3 0.85 7.15 15.66
C LYS A 3 2.22 7.33 14.97
N ALA A 4 2.86 6.23 14.56
CA ALA A 4 4.14 6.28 13.86
C ALA A 4 4.00 6.81 12.42
N VAL A 5 2.84 6.56 11.80
CA VAL A 5 2.54 7.00 10.43
C VAL A 5 2.53 8.52 10.31
N TYR A 6 2.17 9.29 11.36
CA TYR A 6 2.26 10.75 11.32
C TYR A 6 3.68 11.23 11.01
N PHE A 7 4.69 10.62 11.62
CA PHE A 7 6.08 10.97 11.32
C PHE A 7 6.48 10.46 9.93
N THR A 8 6.28 9.17 9.64
CA THR A 8 6.76 8.58 8.38
C THR A 8 6.04 9.11 7.14
N ALA A 9 4.80 9.59 7.28
CA ALA A 9 4.05 10.20 6.18
C ALA A 9 4.36 11.69 6.01
N LEU A 10 4.51 12.47 7.09
CA LEU A 10 4.69 13.92 6.99
C LEU A 10 6.15 14.34 6.81
N PHE A 11 7.10 13.62 7.42
CA PHE A 11 8.52 13.96 7.35
C PHE A 11 9.07 14.04 5.91
N PRO A 12 8.72 13.13 4.98
CA PRO A 12 9.12 13.27 3.59
C PRO A 12 8.68 14.57 2.94
N TYR A 13 7.48 15.08 3.23
CA TYR A 13 7.03 16.37 2.70
C TYR A 13 7.85 17.53 3.24
N THR A 14 8.20 17.51 4.53
CA THR A 14 9.09 18.50 5.12
C THR A 14 10.44 18.52 4.41
N VAL A 15 11.02 17.35 4.17
CA VAL A 15 12.30 17.23 3.47
C VAL A 15 12.18 17.66 2.00
N LEU A 16 11.13 17.27 1.29
CA LEU A 16 10.88 17.69 -0.09
C LEU A 16 10.79 19.21 -0.21
N ILE A 17 10.12 19.89 0.72
CA ILE A 17 10.03 21.36 0.73
C ILE A 17 11.40 22.01 0.96
N ILE A 18 12.19 21.49 1.92
CA ILE A 18 13.54 21.99 2.20
C ILE A 18 14.46 21.79 0.99
N LEU A 19 14.41 20.61 0.37
CA LEU A 19 15.20 20.27 -0.81
C LEU A 19 14.75 21.09 -2.02
N PHE A 20 13.45 21.35 -2.18
CA PHE A 20 12.94 22.24 -3.22
C PHE A 20 13.48 23.65 -3.07
N ALA A 21 13.37 24.24 -1.87
CA ALA A 21 13.89 25.56 -1.58
C ALA A 21 15.39 25.64 -1.85
N ARG A 22 16.14 24.58 -1.52
CA ARG A 22 17.56 24.49 -1.86
C ARG A 22 17.78 24.40 -3.36
N ALA A 23 17.06 23.52 -4.07
CA ALA A 23 17.21 23.29 -5.50
C ALA A 23 17.04 24.58 -6.31
N VAL A 24 16.04 25.39 -5.99
CA VAL A 24 15.77 26.68 -6.67
C VAL A 24 16.95 27.66 -6.56
N THR A 25 17.77 27.56 -5.51
CA THR A 25 18.96 28.42 -5.32
C THR A 25 20.21 27.93 -6.07
N LEU A 26 20.16 26.76 -6.71
CA LEU A 26 21.32 26.17 -7.37
C LEU A 26 21.46 26.62 -8.84
N PRO A 27 22.69 26.83 -9.33
CA PRO A 27 22.92 27.07 -10.75
C PRO A 27 22.53 25.83 -11.56
N GLY A 28 21.97 26.01 -12.76
CA GLY A 28 21.50 24.89 -13.59
C GLY A 28 20.18 24.24 -13.16
N TYR A 29 19.55 24.71 -12.07
CA TYR A 29 18.21 24.24 -11.66
C TYR A 29 17.18 24.39 -12.79
N ILE A 30 17.19 25.52 -13.49
CA ILE A 30 16.27 25.80 -14.59
C ILE A 30 16.44 24.81 -15.76
N ASP A 31 17.66 24.36 -16.05
CA ASP A 31 17.91 23.38 -17.10
C ASP A 31 17.24 22.04 -16.77
N GLY A 32 17.34 21.63 -15.51
CA GLY A 32 16.66 20.45 -14.98
C GLY A 32 15.13 20.56 -15.04
N ILE A 33 14.56 21.69 -14.61
CA ILE A 33 13.11 21.89 -14.68
C ILE A 33 12.62 21.95 -16.13
N THR A 34 13.36 22.63 -17.01
CA THR A 34 13.03 22.68 -18.43
C THR A 34 13.03 21.28 -19.01
N PHE A 35 14.03 20.45 -18.70
CA PHE A 35 14.04 19.05 -19.12
C PHE A 35 12.83 18.27 -18.60
N TYR A 36 12.40 18.50 -17.35
CA TYR A 36 11.26 17.80 -16.75
C TYR A 36 9.91 18.15 -17.39
N ILE A 37 9.66 19.43 -17.67
CA ILE A 37 8.33 19.90 -18.08
C ILE A 37 8.19 20.14 -19.59
N THR A 38 9.28 20.10 -20.37
CA THR A 38 9.22 20.33 -21.81
C THR A 38 8.42 19.21 -22.48
N PRO A 39 7.25 19.51 -23.08
CA PRO A 39 6.38 18.48 -23.64
C PRO A 39 6.96 17.97 -24.97
N GLN A 40 6.95 16.65 -25.14
CA GLN A 40 7.29 15.99 -26.40
C GLN A 40 6.03 15.34 -26.98
N TRP A 41 5.25 16.11 -27.75
CA TRP A 41 3.94 15.69 -28.24
C TRP A 41 4.00 14.43 -29.13
N ASP A 42 5.08 14.26 -29.89
CA ASP A 42 5.28 13.09 -30.75
C ASP A 42 5.33 11.78 -29.96
N LYS A 43 5.74 11.82 -28.69
CA LYS A 43 5.80 10.63 -27.83
C LYS A 43 4.41 10.11 -27.48
N LEU A 44 3.38 10.97 -27.45
CA LEU A 44 2.01 10.55 -27.16
C LEU A 44 1.40 9.66 -28.24
N LEU A 45 1.96 9.68 -29.45
CA LEU A 45 1.56 8.78 -30.56
C LEU A 45 2.06 7.34 -30.35
N THR A 46 2.99 7.13 -29.41
CA THR A 46 3.57 5.81 -29.16
C THR A 46 2.78 5.09 -28.06
N ALA A 47 2.25 3.90 -28.36
CA ALA A 47 1.47 3.09 -27.41
C ALA A 47 2.24 2.79 -26.10
N ARG A 48 3.57 2.63 -26.20
CA ARG A 48 4.46 2.39 -25.06
C ARG A 48 4.33 3.44 -23.96
N VAL A 49 4.20 4.73 -24.31
CA VAL A 49 4.09 5.82 -23.32
C VAL A 49 2.80 5.68 -22.48
N TRP A 50 1.72 5.20 -23.09
CA TRP A 50 0.47 4.92 -22.39
C TRP A 50 0.57 3.68 -21.52
N GLY A 51 1.28 2.64 -21.98
CA GLY A 51 1.61 1.46 -21.19
C GLY A 51 2.41 1.82 -19.94
N ASP A 52 3.50 2.57 -20.11
CA ASP A 52 4.35 3.05 -19.01
C ASP A 52 3.55 3.91 -18.01
N ALA A 53 2.69 4.81 -18.50
CA ALA A 53 1.84 5.65 -17.65
C ALA A 53 0.81 4.84 -16.85
N ALA A 54 0.17 3.85 -17.48
CA ALA A 54 -0.80 2.97 -16.84
C ALA A 54 -0.13 2.10 -15.75
N MET A 55 1.05 1.56 -16.05
CA MET A 55 1.87 0.81 -15.10
C MET A 55 2.28 1.69 -13.93
N GLN A 56 2.80 2.89 -14.20
CA GLN A 56 3.23 3.84 -13.18
C GLN A 56 2.11 4.17 -12.18
N ILE A 57 0.89 4.48 -12.65
CA ILE A 57 -0.22 4.81 -11.75
C ILE A 57 -0.73 3.58 -10.99
N PHE A 58 -0.74 2.41 -11.63
CA PHE A 58 -1.14 1.15 -11.00
C PHE A 58 -0.22 0.79 -9.84
N PHE A 59 1.09 0.82 -10.04
CA PHE A 59 2.07 0.55 -8.99
C PHE A 59 2.14 1.67 -7.95
N SER A 60 1.95 2.92 -8.36
CA SER A 60 1.98 4.06 -7.44
C SER A 60 0.83 4.05 -6.43
N LEU A 61 -0.38 3.63 -6.84
CA LEU A 61 -1.54 3.53 -5.94
C LEU A 61 -1.65 2.17 -5.24
N GLY A 62 -1.09 1.10 -5.81
CA GLY A 62 -1.03 -0.23 -5.22
C GLY A 62 -2.38 -0.90 -4.88
N PRO A 63 -3.45 -0.81 -5.71
CA PRO A 63 -4.78 -1.31 -5.34
C PRO A 63 -4.85 -2.83 -5.11
N CYS A 64 -4.00 -3.60 -5.79
CA CYS A 64 -4.07 -5.07 -5.82
C CYS A 64 -3.13 -5.77 -4.84
N TRP A 65 -2.47 -5.02 -3.94
CA TRP A 65 -1.48 -5.57 -3.00
C TRP A 65 -2.10 -6.01 -1.66
N GLY A 66 -3.42 -5.86 -1.49
CA GLY A 66 -4.14 -6.19 -0.24
C GLY A 66 -3.96 -5.16 0.89
N GLY A 67 -2.98 -4.26 0.78
CA GLY A 67 -2.71 -3.18 1.74
C GLY A 67 -3.90 -2.25 1.94
N LEU A 68 -4.50 -1.75 0.84
CA LEU A 68 -5.67 -0.85 0.93
C LEU A 68 -6.89 -1.55 1.55
N ILE A 69 -7.13 -2.81 1.20
CA ILE A 69 -8.23 -3.62 1.74
C ILE A 69 -8.03 -3.81 3.25
N THR A 70 -6.80 -4.15 3.66
CA THR A 70 -6.42 -4.34 5.06
C THR A 70 -6.57 -3.05 5.85
N LEU A 71 -6.13 -1.90 5.32
CA LEU A 71 -6.29 -0.63 6.03
C LEU A 71 -7.77 -0.21 6.12
N ALA A 72 -8.53 -0.40 5.05
CA ALA A 72 -9.95 -0.10 5.01
C ALA A 72 -10.78 -0.97 5.96
N SER A 73 -10.35 -2.20 6.27
CA SER A 73 -11.07 -3.07 7.22
C SER A 73 -11.04 -2.56 8.67
N TYR A 74 -10.14 -1.62 8.99
CA TYR A 74 -10.10 -0.95 10.29
C TYR A 74 -10.92 0.35 10.34
N ASN A 75 -11.51 0.80 9.23
CA ASN A 75 -12.34 1.99 9.21
C ASN A 75 -13.69 1.77 9.91
N LYS A 76 -14.28 2.87 10.40
CA LYS A 76 -15.68 2.87 10.84
C LYS A 76 -16.59 2.47 9.67
N PHE A 77 -17.65 1.72 9.95
CA PHE A 77 -18.56 1.20 8.91
C PHE A 77 -19.21 2.30 8.05
N ASN A 78 -19.57 3.44 8.67
CA ASN A 78 -20.18 4.59 7.99
C ASN A 78 -19.15 5.62 7.49
N ASN A 79 -17.86 5.27 7.45
CA ASN A 79 -16.83 6.20 6.98
C ASN A 79 -16.99 6.46 5.46
N ASN A 80 -16.81 7.71 5.05
CA ASN A 80 -16.89 8.09 3.64
C ASN A 80 -15.61 7.66 2.89
N CYS A 81 -15.55 6.39 2.51
CA CYS A 81 -14.41 5.82 1.79
C CYS A 81 -14.18 6.43 0.40
N LEU A 82 -15.22 6.97 -0.24
CA LEU A 82 -15.09 7.62 -1.54
C LEU A 82 -14.29 8.93 -1.43
N ARG A 83 -14.59 9.75 -0.41
CA ARG A 83 -13.83 10.97 -0.13
C ARG A 83 -12.36 10.66 0.13
N ASP A 84 -12.10 9.64 0.94
CA ASP A 84 -10.74 9.22 1.28
C ASP A 84 -9.98 8.73 0.05
N ALA A 85 -10.61 7.92 -0.80
CA ALA A 85 -10.01 7.42 -2.03
C ALA A 85 -9.63 8.55 -2.99
N ILE A 86 -10.52 9.53 -3.20
CA ILE A 86 -10.24 10.69 -4.05
C ILE A 86 -9.05 11.48 -3.49
N PHE A 87 -9.06 11.76 -2.18
CA PHE A 87 -7.97 12.50 -1.53
C PHE A 87 -6.63 11.78 -1.66
N ILE A 88 -6.59 10.46 -1.41
CA ILE A 88 -5.37 9.65 -1.53
C ILE A 88 -4.83 9.69 -2.96
N CYS A 89 -5.70 9.53 -3.97
CA CYS A 89 -5.29 9.58 -5.38
C CYS A 89 -4.70 10.94 -5.76
N VAL A 90 -5.38 12.03 -5.39
CA VAL A 90 -4.91 13.40 -5.69
C VAL A 90 -3.60 13.69 -4.96
N ALA A 91 -3.50 13.36 -3.67
CA ALA A 91 -2.30 13.58 -2.88
C ALA A 91 -1.11 12.78 -3.44
N ASN A 92 -1.31 11.53 -3.85
CA ASN A 92 -0.27 10.70 -4.46
C ASN A 92 0.26 11.31 -5.78
N CYS A 93 -0.64 11.72 -6.68
CA CYS A 93 -0.27 12.37 -7.94
C CYS A 93 0.45 13.70 -7.71
N PHE A 94 -0.06 14.52 -6.78
CA PHE A 94 0.56 15.79 -6.42
C PHE A 94 1.96 15.60 -5.86
N THR A 95 2.14 14.63 -4.96
CA THR A 95 3.44 14.30 -4.37
C THR A 95 4.44 13.87 -5.43
N SER A 96 4.02 13.01 -6.36
CA SER A 96 4.85 12.56 -7.47
C SER A 96 5.29 13.73 -8.35
N PHE A 97 4.34 14.60 -8.72
CA PHE A 97 4.61 15.80 -9.51
C PHE A 97 5.57 16.77 -8.81
N PHE A 98 5.32 17.08 -7.53
CA PHE A 98 6.16 17.97 -6.73
C PHE A 98 7.57 17.39 -6.53
N SER A 99 7.68 16.09 -6.24
CA SER A 99 8.97 15.41 -6.10
C SER A 99 9.78 15.46 -7.39
N GLY A 100 9.12 15.45 -8.57
CA GLY A 100 9.75 15.64 -9.87
C GLY A 100 10.53 16.95 -9.96
N PHE A 101 9.95 18.07 -9.51
CA PHE A 101 10.66 19.36 -9.46
C PHE A 101 11.88 19.32 -8.54
N VAL A 102 11.78 18.66 -7.39
CA VAL A 102 12.90 18.53 -6.44
C VAL A 102 14.05 17.74 -7.05
N ILE A 103 13.74 16.58 -7.63
CA ILE A 103 14.74 15.67 -8.21
C ILE A 103 15.38 16.30 -9.44
N PHE A 104 14.58 16.74 -10.42
CA PHE A 104 15.13 17.34 -11.64
C PHE A 104 15.84 18.67 -11.38
N GLY A 105 15.42 19.43 -10.37
CA GLY A 105 16.15 20.63 -9.94
C GLY A 105 17.58 20.34 -9.46
N ILE A 106 17.75 19.28 -8.66
CA ILE A 106 19.08 18.87 -8.14
C ILE A 106 19.91 18.18 -9.24
N VAL A 107 19.28 17.37 -10.09
CA VAL A 107 19.95 16.73 -11.23
C VAL A 107 20.40 17.78 -12.26
N GLY A 108 19.63 18.84 -12.49
CA GLY A 108 20.01 19.97 -13.34
C GLY A 108 21.26 20.70 -12.83
N PHE A 109 21.37 20.91 -11.52
CA PHE A 109 22.59 21.42 -10.90
C PHE A 109 23.81 20.50 -11.12
N MET A 110 23.62 19.19 -11.04
CA MET A 110 24.69 18.23 -11.29
C MET A 110 25.15 18.27 -12.75
N ALA A 111 24.20 18.26 -13.70
CA ALA A 111 24.46 18.40 -15.14
C ALA A 111 25.26 19.67 -15.44
N HIS A 112 24.82 20.81 -14.91
CA HIS A 112 25.50 22.10 -15.08
C HIS A 112 26.90 22.09 -14.46
N SER A 113 27.07 21.49 -13.29
CA SER A 113 28.37 21.42 -12.60
C SER A 113 29.37 20.48 -13.31
N MET A 114 28.87 19.46 -14.00
CA MET A 114 29.68 18.50 -14.76
C MET A 114 29.86 18.89 -16.24
N GLY A 115 29.12 19.88 -16.73
CA GLY A 115 29.13 20.27 -18.13
C GLY A 115 28.55 19.21 -19.08
N VAL A 116 27.62 18.37 -18.58
CA VAL A 116 26.98 17.29 -19.36
C VAL A 116 25.48 17.55 -19.50
N PRO A 117 24.82 17.00 -20.54
CA PRO A 117 23.37 17.07 -20.69
C PRO A 117 22.61 16.45 -19.50
N VAL A 118 21.44 17.00 -19.16
CA VAL A 118 20.57 16.48 -18.08
C VAL A 118 20.15 15.03 -18.34
N ALA A 119 19.98 14.63 -19.60
CA ALA A 119 19.61 13.26 -19.97
C ALA A 119 20.63 12.21 -19.52
N ASP A 120 21.93 12.55 -19.51
CA ASP A 120 23.02 11.61 -19.20
C ASP A 120 23.14 11.35 -17.70
N VAL A 121 22.57 12.24 -16.88
CA VAL A 121 22.58 12.14 -15.42
C VAL A 121 21.23 11.73 -14.82
N ALA A 122 20.17 11.78 -15.62
CA ALA A 122 18.83 11.35 -15.23
C ALA A 122 18.68 9.82 -15.35
N ALA A 123 19.34 9.08 -14.45
CA ALA A 123 19.11 7.64 -14.30
C ALA A 123 17.71 7.35 -13.72
N GLN A 124 17.24 6.09 -13.80
CA GLN A 124 16.00 5.64 -13.17
C GLN A 124 16.27 4.69 -12.00
N GLY A 125 15.26 4.53 -11.12
CA GLY A 125 15.29 3.57 -10.01
C GLY A 125 16.39 3.83 -8.97
N ALA A 126 16.99 2.75 -8.46
CA ALA A 126 17.99 2.82 -7.40
C ALA A 126 19.24 3.63 -7.80
N GLY A 127 19.62 3.64 -9.08
CA GLY A 127 20.78 4.40 -9.56
C GLY A 127 20.61 5.91 -9.37
N LEU A 128 19.40 6.43 -9.60
CA LEU A 128 19.10 7.85 -9.38
C LEU A 128 19.26 8.25 -7.91
N ALA A 129 18.66 7.46 -7.01
CA ALA A 129 18.62 7.76 -5.59
C ALA A 129 19.94 7.48 -4.86
N PHE A 130 20.70 6.45 -5.26
CA PHE A 130 21.90 6.01 -4.54
C PHE A 130 23.22 6.34 -5.24
N VAL A 131 23.19 6.82 -6.49
CA VAL A 131 24.40 7.24 -7.22
C VAL A 131 24.31 8.70 -7.62
N ALA A 132 23.35 9.06 -8.47
CA ALA A 132 23.28 10.42 -9.02
C ALA A 132 22.98 11.47 -7.94
N TYR A 133 22.04 11.19 -7.03
CA TYR A 133 21.65 12.15 -6.01
C TYR A 133 22.74 12.41 -4.96
N PRO A 134 23.39 11.40 -4.35
CA PRO A 134 24.49 11.64 -3.40
C PRO A 134 25.67 12.37 -4.05
N GLU A 135 25.93 12.08 -5.32
CA GLU A 135 26.95 12.73 -6.14
C GLU A 135 26.63 14.23 -6.34
N ALA A 136 25.37 14.58 -6.62
CA ALA A 136 24.92 15.97 -6.66
C ALA A 136 25.07 16.66 -5.29
N VAL A 137 24.67 15.99 -4.22
CA VAL A 137 24.72 16.52 -2.84
C VAL A 137 26.16 16.73 -2.34
N ALA A 138 27.10 15.87 -2.72
CA ALA A 138 28.51 15.99 -2.36
C ALA A 138 29.14 17.31 -2.84
N ARG A 139 28.56 17.94 -3.86
CA ARG A 139 28.99 19.25 -4.40
C ARG A 139 28.37 20.45 -3.68
N LEU A 140 27.38 20.23 -2.81
CA LEU A 140 26.72 21.30 -2.06
C LEU A 140 27.54 21.68 -0.82
N PRO A 141 27.56 22.98 -0.41
CA PRO A 141 28.04 23.36 0.91
C PRO A 141 27.18 22.68 1.99
N LEU A 142 27.81 22.27 3.09
CA LEU A 142 27.18 21.47 4.16
C LEU A 142 26.63 20.13 3.65
N SER A 143 27.33 19.45 2.73
CA SER A 143 26.93 18.17 2.13
C SER A 143 26.37 17.14 3.13
N PRO A 144 26.95 16.94 4.33
CA PRO A 144 26.42 15.98 5.30
C PRO A 144 24.98 16.25 5.74
N LEU A 145 24.57 17.52 5.88
CA LEU A 145 23.20 17.90 6.25
C LEU A 145 22.20 17.38 5.20
N TRP A 146 22.47 17.66 3.93
CA TRP A 146 21.61 17.29 2.81
C TRP A 146 21.53 15.78 2.62
N SER A 147 22.67 15.07 2.76
CA SER A 147 22.70 13.61 2.69
C SER A 147 21.87 12.97 3.81
N ILE A 148 21.99 13.46 5.04
CA ILE A 148 21.20 12.94 6.18
C ILE A 148 19.71 13.17 5.91
N LEU A 149 19.30 14.39 5.53
CA LEU A 149 17.90 14.69 5.23
C LEU A 149 17.33 13.77 4.15
N PHE A 150 18.08 13.59 3.05
CA PHE A 150 17.65 12.76 1.93
C PHE A 150 17.56 11.27 2.28
N PHE A 151 18.59 10.70 2.91
CA PHE A 151 18.57 9.27 3.24
C PHE A 151 17.59 8.93 4.37
N VAL A 152 17.40 9.82 5.35
CA VAL A 152 16.33 9.65 6.35
C VAL A 152 14.96 9.76 5.68
N MET A 153 14.78 10.68 4.72
CA MET A 153 13.56 10.75 3.92
C MET A 153 13.32 9.44 3.17
N LEU A 154 14.30 8.93 2.42
CA LEU A 154 14.19 7.66 1.70
C LEU A 154 13.86 6.49 2.64
N LEU A 155 14.50 6.44 3.81
CA LEU A 155 14.22 5.44 4.83
C LEU A 155 12.77 5.54 5.32
N THR A 156 12.29 6.74 5.64
CA THR A 156 10.91 6.95 6.11
C THR A 156 9.86 6.64 5.05
N LEU A 157 10.11 6.97 3.77
CA LEU A 157 9.27 6.59 2.64
C LEU A 157 9.18 5.07 2.51
N GLY A 158 10.32 4.37 2.59
CA GLY A 158 10.35 2.91 2.56
C GLY A 158 9.62 2.28 3.76
N LEU A 159 9.84 2.80 4.97
CA LEU A 159 9.19 2.30 6.20
C LEU A 159 7.67 2.47 6.16
N GLY A 160 7.17 3.59 5.61
CA GLY A 160 5.72 3.84 5.47
C GLY A 160 5.02 2.73 4.68
N SER A 161 5.57 2.38 3.51
CA SER A 161 5.04 1.31 2.67
C SER A 161 5.22 -0.08 3.32
N GLN A 162 6.37 -0.32 3.95
CA GLN A 162 6.66 -1.60 4.62
C GLN A 162 5.69 -1.90 5.76
N PHE A 163 5.29 -0.91 6.55
CA PHE A 163 4.30 -1.11 7.60
C PHE A 163 2.97 -1.65 7.06
N THR A 164 2.50 -1.11 5.92
CA THR A 164 1.25 -1.57 5.29
C THR A 164 1.36 -2.98 4.75
N ILE A 165 2.47 -3.31 4.09
CA ILE A 165 2.70 -4.66 3.52
C ILE A 165 2.78 -5.71 4.62
N VAL A 166 3.58 -5.47 5.66
CA VAL A 166 3.70 -6.38 6.80
C VAL A 166 2.37 -6.52 7.53
N GLN A 167 1.63 -5.43 7.71
CA GLN A 167 0.29 -5.46 8.31
C GLN A 167 -0.68 -6.33 7.49
N CYS A 168 -0.63 -6.25 6.16
CA CYS A 168 -1.44 -7.09 5.27
C CYS A 168 -1.16 -8.57 5.53
N VAL A 169 0.11 -8.98 5.50
CA VAL A 169 0.50 -10.38 5.73
C VAL A 169 0.06 -10.87 7.11
N ILE A 170 0.30 -10.07 8.15
CA ILE A 170 -0.09 -10.42 9.52
C ILE A 170 -1.61 -10.57 9.64
N THR A 171 -2.37 -9.61 9.09
CA THR A 171 -3.84 -9.63 9.16
C THR A 171 -4.39 -10.86 8.43
N CYS A 172 -3.88 -11.18 7.23
CA CYS A 172 -4.27 -12.39 6.50
C CYS A 172 -4.00 -13.68 7.30
N ILE A 173 -2.84 -13.81 7.95
CA ILE A 173 -2.50 -14.99 8.76
C ILE A 173 -3.41 -15.08 9.99
N VAL A 174 -3.59 -13.97 10.70
CA VAL A 174 -4.38 -13.92 11.92
C VAL A 174 -5.85 -14.24 11.65
N ASP A 175 -6.41 -13.72 10.55
CA ASP A 175 -7.79 -13.95 10.17
C ASP A 175 -8.01 -15.37 9.63
N PHE A 176 -7.04 -15.92 8.89
CA PHE A 176 -7.15 -17.28 8.35
C PHE A 176 -7.10 -18.37 9.43
N PHE A 177 -6.25 -18.20 10.45
CA PHE A 177 -6.07 -19.18 11.54
C PHE A 177 -6.84 -18.84 12.83
N ASP A 178 -7.60 -17.73 12.83
CA ASP A 178 -8.30 -17.17 14.01
C ASP A 178 -7.41 -17.01 15.27
N ILE A 179 -6.13 -16.67 15.08
CA ILE A 179 -5.14 -16.54 16.16
C ILE A 179 -5.04 -15.12 16.72
N ARG A 180 -6.16 -14.39 16.78
CA ARG A 180 -6.21 -12.98 17.22
C ARG A 180 -5.56 -12.72 18.58
N ARG A 181 -5.71 -13.65 19.52
CA ARG A 181 -5.07 -13.60 20.86
C ARG A 181 -3.53 -13.65 20.81
N HIS A 182 -2.96 -14.13 19.71
CA HIS A 182 -1.52 -14.28 19.50
C HIS A 182 -0.96 -13.32 18.45
N TYR A 183 -1.69 -12.25 18.12
CA TYR A 183 -1.29 -11.24 17.13
C TYR A 183 0.18 -10.78 17.26
N LYS A 184 0.63 -10.47 18.49
CA LYS A 184 2.02 -10.01 18.73
C LYS A 184 3.04 -11.09 18.36
N LYS A 185 2.76 -12.36 18.67
CA LYS A 185 3.63 -13.49 18.32
C LYS A 185 3.67 -13.72 16.81
N ALA A 186 2.51 -13.63 16.15
CA ALA A 186 2.41 -13.71 14.69
C ALA A 186 3.22 -12.60 14.01
N CYS A 187 3.13 -11.37 14.50
CA CYS A 187 3.92 -10.23 14.02
C CYS A 187 5.43 -10.49 14.13
N THR A 188 5.91 -10.89 15.31
CA THR A 188 7.34 -11.20 15.51
C THR A 188 7.80 -12.32 14.59
N MET A 189 7.01 -13.38 14.44
CA MET A 189 7.32 -14.50 13.56
C MET A 189 7.45 -14.05 12.09
N VAL A 190 6.48 -13.30 11.57
CA VAL A 190 6.50 -12.79 10.19
C VAL A 190 7.73 -11.92 9.96
N CYS A 191 8.06 -11.01 10.89
CA CYS A 191 9.23 -10.15 10.77
C CYS A 191 10.55 -10.94 10.82
N VAL A 192 10.68 -11.94 11.70
CA VAL A 192 11.90 -12.76 11.81
C VAL A 192 12.10 -13.62 10.56
N VAL A 193 11.03 -14.26 10.07
CA VAL A 193 11.07 -15.07 8.83
C VAL A 193 11.40 -14.16 7.64
N GLY A 194 10.73 -13.01 7.52
CA GLY A 194 10.97 -12.03 6.46
C GLY A 194 12.41 -11.49 6.48
N CYS A 195 12.95 -11.20 7.66
CA CYS A 195 14.35 -10.81 7.82
C CYS A 195 15.30 -11.92 7.37
N GLY A 196 15.05 -13.17 7.79
CA GLY A 196 15.86 -14.33 7.40
C GLY A 196 15.90 -14.54 5.87
N ILE A 197 14.76 -14.42 5.19
CA ILE A 197 14.70 -14.50 3.73
C ILE A 197 15.41 -13.28 3.10
N GLY A 198 15.19 -12.09 3.65
CA GLY A 198 15.80 -10.84 3.17
C GLY A 198 17.33 -10.81 3.24
N LEU A 199 17.96 -11.59 4.13
CA LEU A 199 19.42 -11.67 4.24
C LEU A 199 20.11 -12.09 2.92
N ILE A 200 19.42 -12.84 2.06
CA ILE A 200 19.98 -13.23 0.76
C ILE A 200 20.26 -12.00 -0.13
N MET A 201 19.45 -10.95 0.01
CA MET A 201 19.58 -9.67 -0.71
C MET A 201 20.68 -8.78 -0.10
N CYS A 202 21.22 -9.13 1.06
CA CYS A 202 22.36 -8.45 1.69
C CYS A 202 23.72 -9.07 1.29
N THR A 203 23.72 -10.10 0.44
CA THR A 203 24.96 -10.72 -0.07
C THR A 203 25.63 -9.85 -1.15
N ARG A 204 26.87 -10.17 -1.54
CA ARG A 204 27.60 -9.43 -2.59
C ARG A 204 26.87 -9.36 -3.94
N HIS A 205 26.02 -10.35 -4.23
CA HIS A 205 25.20 -10.40 -5.44
C HIS A 205 23.73 -10.02 -5.16
N GLY A 206 23.46 -9.42 -4.00
CA GLY A 206 22.11 -9.14 -3.51
C GLY A 206 21.31 -8.23 -4.42
N MET A 207 21.97 -7.29 -5.11
CA MET A 207 21.30 -6.39 -6.06
C MET A 207 20.71 -7.14 -7.27
N TYR A 208 21.37 -8.21 -7.73
CA TYR A 208 20.81 -9.05 -8.80
C TYR A 208 19.55 -9.78 -8.34
N ILE A 209 19.58 -10.31 -7.12
CA ILE A 209 18.42 -10.98 -6.51
C ILE A 209 17.29 -9.96 -6.29
N LEU A 210 17.62 -8.74 -5.85
CA LEU A 210 16.65 -7.67 -5.66
C LEU A 210 15.92 -7.36 -6.96
N GLN A 211 16.64 -7.20 -8.07
CA GLN A 211 16.00 -6.91 -9.36
C GLN A 211 15.18 -8.06 -9.91
N LEU A 212 15.67 -9.29 -9.75
CA LEU A 212 14.90 -10.47 -10.14
C LEU A 212 13.56 -10.51 -9.37
N LEU A 213 13.59 -10.26 -8.06
CA LEU A 213 12.37 -10.21 -7.25
C LEU A 213 11.49 -8.99 -7.59
N ASP A 214 12.07 -7.82 -7.81
CA ASP A 214 11.33 -6.59 -8.14
C ASP A 214 10.52 -6.77 -9.44
N ASN A 215 11.18 -7.28 -10.50
CA ASN A 215 10.54 -7.51 -11.79
C ASN A 215 9.50 -8.63 -11.75
N TYR A 216 9.85 -9.80 -11.19
CA TYR A 216 8.97 -10.98 -11.27
C TYR A 216 7.97 -11.08 -10.11
N SER A 217 8.41 -10.83 -8.88
CA SER A 217 7.52 -10.89 -7.70
C SER A 217 6.68 -9.64 -7.53
N GLY A 218 7.24 -8.45 -7.78
CA GLY A 218 6.53 -7.18 -7.63
C GLY A 218 5.72 -6.88 -8.88
N THR A 219 6.41 -6.60 -9.98
CA THR A 219 5.80 -6.07 -11.20
C THR A 219 4.87 -7.08 -11.87
N TYR A 220 5.39 -8.22 -12.33
CA TYR A 220 4.57 -9.16 -13.11
C TYR A 220 3.47 -9.85 -12.31
N SER A 221 3.74 -10.23 -11.05
CA SER A 221 2.73 -10.88 -10.19
C SER A 221 1.54 -9.95 -9.89
N ALA A 222 1.80 -8.70 -9.54
CA ALA A 222 0.74 -7.75 -9.22
C ALA A 222 -0.12 -7.40 -10.44
N LEU A 223 0.47 -7.36 -11.64
CA LEU A 223 -0.27 -7.13 -12.89
C LEU A 223 -1.14 -8.33 -13.27
N MET A 224 -0.63 -9.55 -13.09
CA MET A 224 -1.41 -10.77 -13.30
C MET A 224 -2.62 -10.86 -12.35
N ILE A 225 -2.46 -10.43 -11.09
CA ILE A 225 -3.57 -10.37 -10.11
C ILE A 225 -4.51 -9.21 -10.42
N GLY A 226 -3.97 -8.05 -10.82
CA GLY A 226 -4.72 -6.82 -10.96
C GLY A 226 -5.56 -6.70 -12.22
N CYS A 227 -5.20 -7.39 -13.31
CA CYS A 227 -5.95 -7.33 -14.57
C CYS A 227 -5.82 -8.65 -15.34
N ILE A 228 -6.95 -9.32 -15.53
CA ILE A 228 -7.06 -10.41 -16.51
C ILE A 228 -7.30 -9.79 -17.90
N GLU A 229 -6.45 -10.17 -18.84
CA GLU A 229 -6.39 -9.86 -20.27
C GLU A 229 -5.75 -8.53 -20.72
N VAL A 230 -6.30 -7.33 -20.45
CA VAL A 230 -5.83 -6.11 -21.16
C VAL A 230 -4.40 -5.70 -20.79
N ILE A 231 -4.04 -5.67 -19.50
CA ILE A 231 -2.68 -5.33 -19.03
C ILE A 231 -1.71 -6.49 -19.26
N LEU A 232 -2.19 -7.74 -19.19
CA LEU A 232 -1.39 -8.93 -19.50
C LEU A 232 -0.89 -8.89 -20.94
N ILE A 233 -1.76 -8.56 -21.90
CA ILE A 233 -1.37 -8.45 -23.32
C ILE A 233 -0.28 -7.39 -23.50
N PHE A 234 -0.41 -6.20 -22.91
CA PHE A 234 0.65 -5.17 -22.98
C PHE A 234 1.96 -5.63 -22.32
N THR A 235 1.88 -6.32 -21.19
CA THR A 235 3.06 -6.81 -20.45
C THR A 235 3.81 -7.89 -21.24
N PHE A 236 3.09 -8.77 -21.94
CA PHE A 236 3.71 -9.76 -22.83
C PHE A 236 4.27 -9.13 -24.11
N LEU A 237 3.63 -8.09 -24.64
CA LEU A 237 4.10 -7.39 -25.84
C LEU A 237 5.38 -6.57 -25.59
N ASP A 238 5.54 -5.97 -24.42
CA ASP A 238 6.74 -5.24 -24.01
C ASP A 238 7.74 -6.10 -23.20
N TYR A 239 7.61 -7.43 -23.23
CA TYR A 239 8.54 -8.32 -22.53
C TYR A 239 9.96 -8.14 -23.08
N SER A 240 10.87 -7.75 -22.18
CA SER A 240 12.31 -7.75 -22.42
C SER A 240 12.98 -8.64 -21.36
N PRO A 241 14.01 -9.43 -21.74
CA PRO A 241 14.77 -10.21 -20.77
C PRO A 241 15.28 -9.31 -19.64
N THR A 242 15.33 -9.83 -18.41
CA THR A 242 15.80 -9.03 -17.27
C THR A 242 17.29 -8.69 -17.46
N GLU A 243 17.66 -7.43 -17.24
CA GLU A 243 19.04 -6.94 -17.37
C GLU A 243 19.41 -6.03 -16.19
N TYR A 244 20.66 -6.11 -15.73
CA TYR A 244 21.23 -5.18 -14.75
C TYR A 244 22.48 -4.49 -15.29
N GLY A 245 22.38 -3.22 -15.65
CA GLY A 245 23.49 -2.52 -16.31
C GLY A 245 23.87 -3.22 -17.60
N GLU A 246 25.09 -3.74 -17.69
CA GLU A 246 25.58 -4.51 -18.86
C GLU A 246 25.32 -6.03 -18.76
N TYR A 247 24.86 -6.52 -17.60
CA TYR A 247 24.67 -7.95 -17.38
C TYR A 247 23.29 -8.42 -17.84
N LYS A 248 23.28 -9.38 -18.79
CA LYS A 248 22.06 -10.07 -19.23
C LYS A 248 21.86 -11.36 -18.43
N TYR A 249 20.67 -11.53 -17.87
CA TYR A 249 20.38 -12.72 -17.08
C TYR A 249 20.31 -13.96 -17.96
N PRO A 250 20.79 -15.12 -17.46
CA PRO A 250 20.65 -16.39 -18.17
C PRO A 250 19.19 -16.87 -18.16
N VAL A 251 18.79 -17.61 -19.20
CA VAL A 251 17.40 -18.07 -19.39
C VAL A 251 16.84 -18.82 -18.16
N TRP A 252 17.65 -19.58 -17.44
CA TRP A 252 17.19 -20.28 -16.24
C TRP A 252 16.72 -19.33 -15.14
N ALA A 253 17.30 -18.11 -15.06
CA ALA A 253 16.90 -17.10 -14.09
C ALA A 253 15.56 -16.47 -14.46
N ASP A 254 15.31 -16.23 -15.75
CA ASP A 254 14.00 -15.79 -16.24
C ASP A 254 12.93 -16.86 -15.99
N VAL A 255 13.23 -18.14 -16.26
CA VAL A 255 12.32 -19.26 -15.95
C VAL A 255 12.00 -19.31 -14.45
N LEU A 256 13.00 -19.16 -13.59
CA LEU A 256 12.81 -19.08 -12.15
C LEU A 256 11.91 -17.89 -11.76
N GLY A 257 12.14 -16.72 -12.37
CA GLY A 257 11.30 -15.54 -12.20
C GLY A 257 9.84 -15.80 -12.55
N TRP A 258 9.58 -16.37 -13.73
CA TRP A 258 8.22 -16.74 -14.13
C TRP A 258 7.56 -17.74 -13.19
N LEU A 259 8.31 -18.73 -12.70
CA LEU A 259 7.78 -19.69 -11.70
C LEU A 259 7.36 -18.98 -10.41
N ILE A 260 8.13 -17.98 -9.96
CA ILE A 260 7.76 -17.14 -8.81
C ILE A 260 6.46 -16.38 -9.12
N SER A 261 6.35 -15.74 -10.28
CA SER A 261 5.14 -14.99 -10.66
C SER A 261 3.89 -15.89 -10.74
N PHE A 262 4.00 -17.05 -11.39
CA PHE A 262 2.91 -18.01 -11.49
C PHE A 262 2.53 -18.61 -10.13
N SER A 263 3.48 -18.78 -9.20
CA SER A 263 3.17 -19.35 -7.87
C SER A 263 2.15 -18.51 -7.10
N CYS A 264 2.26 -17.18 -7.16
CA CYS A 264 1.33 -16.25 -6.54
C CYS A 264 -0.06 -16.33 -7.17
N VAL A 265 -0.12 -16.45 -8.50
CA VAL A 265 -1.37 -16.44 -9.26
C VAL A 265 -2.08 -17.78 -9.19
N LEU A 266 -1.34 -18.89 -9.25
CA LEU A 266 -1.86 -20.26 -9.18
C LEU A 266 -2.54 -20.56 -7.83
N ALA A 267 -2.22 -19.82 -6.77
CA ALA A 267 -2.91 -19.94 -5.49
C ALA A 267 -4.43 -19.75 -5.62
N VAL A 268 -4.89 -18.86 -6.51
CA VAL A 268 -6.32 -18.58 -6.75
C VAL A 268 -7.04 -19.79 -7.36
N PRO A 269 -6.66 -20.34 -8.53
CA PRO A 269 -7.30 -21.52 -9.08
C PRO A 269 -7.10 -22.77 -8.20
N ILE A 270 -5.96 -22.94 -7.53
CA ILE A 270 -5.75 -24.04 -6.58
C ILE A 270 -6.78 -23.98 -5.44
N ARG A 271 -6.97 -22.80 -4.85
CA ARG A 271 -7.97 -22.60 -3.79
C ARG A 271 -9.39 -22.84 -4.30
N ALA A 272 -9.71 -22.34 -5.50
CA ALA A 272 -11.01 -22.57 -6.14
C ALA A 272 -11.27 -24.08 -6.36
N CYS A 273 -10.30 -24.81 -6.91
CA CYS A 273 -10.38 -26.25 -7.12
C CYS A 273 -10.52 -27.02 -5.80
N TRP A 274 -9.78 -26.64 -4.75
CA TRP A 274 -9.88 -27.28 -3.43
C TRP A 274 -11.27 -27.08 -2.80
N LEU A 275 -11.81 -25.86 -2.87
CA LEU A 275 -13.17 -25.56 -2.40
C LEU A 275 -14.24 -26.31 -3.22
N MET A 276 -14.06 -26.41 -4.54
CA MET A 276 -14.95 -27.19 -5.41
C MET A 276 -14.88 -28.69 -5.12
N ALA A 277 -13.72 -29.23 -4.74
CA ALA A 277 -13.56 -30.63 -4.38
C ALA A 277 -14.30 -30.98 -3.08
N GLY A 278 -14.37 -30.04 -2.12
CA GLY A 278 -15.04 -30.24 -0.82
C GLY A 278 -16.57 -30.11 -0.84
N LYS A 279 -17.18 -29.58 -1.91
CA LYS A 279 -18.64 -29.46 -2.05
C LYS A 279 -19.21 -30.66 -2.80
N SER A 280 -20.35 -31.17 -2.35
CA SER A 280 -21.06 -32.27 -3.00
C SER A 280 -22.09 -31.75 -4.02
N GLY A 281 -22.29 -32.48 -5.12
CA GLY A 281 -23.26 -32.12 -6.18
C GLY A 281 -22.65 -31.93 -7.57
N PRO A 282 -23.46 -31.57 -8.59
CA PRO A 282 -22.99 -31.27 -9.94
C PRO A 282 -22.17 -29.98 -9.98
N ILE A 283 -21.23 -29.88 -10.93
CA ILE A 283 -20.23 -28.79 -11.02
C ILE A 283 -20.89 -27.41 -10.96
N TRP A 284 -21.96 -27.19 -11.73
CA TRP A 284 -22.67 -25.92 -11.75
C TRP A 284 -23.28 -25.53 -10.40
N ALA A 285 -23.82 -26.50 -9.66
CA ALA A 285 -24.36 -26.25 -8.32
C ALA A 285 -23.24 -25.90 -7.32
N ARG A 286 -22.06 -26.52 -7.44
CA ARG A 286 -20.89 -26.18 -6.61
C ARG A 286 -20.41 -24.76 -6.87
N VAL A 287 -20.32 -24.37 -8.14
CA VAL A 287 -19.96 -22.99 -8.53
C VAL A 287 -20.98 -22.01 -7.98
N GLN A 288 -22.28 -22.27 -8.18
CA GLN A 288 -23.34 -21.41 -7.66
C GLN A 288 -23.32 -21.29 -6.13
N GLN A 289 -22.95 -22.35 -5.40
CA GLN A 289 -22.77 -22.31 -3.95
C GLN A 289 -21.55 -21.49 -3.53
N LEU A 290 -20.43 -21.59 -4.24
CA LEU A 290 -19.20 -20.85 -3.93
C LEU A 290 -19.30 -19.36 -4.27
N CYS A 291 -20.16 -19.00 -5.23
CA CYS A 291 -20.42 -17.60 -5.58
C CYS A 291 -21.47 -16.94 -4.67
N ARG A 292 -21.99 -17.63 -3.64
CA ARG A 292 -22.88 -17.01 -2.65
C ARG A 292 -22.04 -16.37 -1.54
N PRO A 293 -22.39 -15.15 -1.10
CA PRO A 293 -21.75 -14.53 0.04
C PRO A 293 -21.97 -15.38 1.29
N ASP A 294 -21.06 -15.26 2.26
CA ASP A 294 -21.18 -15.96 3.53
C ASP A 294 -22.47 -15.53 4.26
N ALA A 295 -23.13 -16.47 4.95
CA ALA A 295 -24.36 -16.19 5.66
C ALA A 295 -24.13 -15.26 6.87
N GLU A 296 -22.92 -15.25 7.41
CA GLU A 296 -22.47 -14.36 8.48
C GLU A 296 -21.95 -13.00 7.96
N TRP A 297 -22.04 -12.73 6.66
CA TRP A 297 -21.53 -11.50 6.07
C TRP A 297 -22.31 -10.29 6.60
N GLY A 298 -21.62 -9.39 7.30
CA GLY A 298 -22.16 -8.15 7.85
C GLY A 298 -21.11 -7.34 8.61
N PRO A 299 -21.43 -6.08 9.00
CA PRO A 299 -20.53 -5.28 9.84
C PRO A 299 -20.17 -6.03 11.12
N ASN A 300 -18.91 -5.93 11.55
CA ASN A 300 -18.35 -6.56 12.75
C ASN A 300 -19.00 -6.10 14.09
N ARG A 301 -20.15 -5.43 14.03
CA ARG A 301 -20.94 -4.95 15.18
C ARG A 301 -21.63 -6.09 15.94
N ARG A 302 -21.82 -7.26 15.31
CA ARG A 302 -22.51 -8.42 15.91
C ARG A 302 -21.61 -9.39 16.70
N ARG A 303 -20.28 -9.36 16.50
CA ARG A 303 -19.41 -10.41 17.09
C ARG A 303 -19.11 -10.22 18.58
N THR A 304 -19.42 -9.06 19.16
CA THR A 304 -19.33 -8.80 20.61
C THR A 304 -20.69 -8.74 21.30
N ASP A 305 -21.76 -8.40 20.59
CA ASP A 305 -23.13 -8.33 21.16
C ASP A 305 -23.88 -9.67 21.07
N ASP A 306 -23.56 -10.56 20.13
CA ASP A 306 -24.27 -11.85 20.04
C ASP A 306 -23.85 -12.83 21.15
N SER A 307 -22.73 -12.60 21.86
CA SER A 307 -22.45 -13.30 23.12
C SER A 307 -23.26 -12.75 24.31
N ALA A 308 -23.74 -11.51 24.22
CA ALA A 308 -24.62 -10.91 25.23
C ALA A 308 -26.09 -11.24 24.94
N LEU A 309 -26.52 -11.22 23.68
CA LEU A 309 -27.89 -11.54 23.27
C LEU A 309 -28.23 -13.03 23.42
N ASN A 310 -27.26 -13.94 23.21
CA ASN A 310 -27.47 -15.36 23.46
C ASN A 310 -27.43 -15.75 24.95
N TYR A 311 -26.99 -14.86 25.84
CA TYR A 311 -27.15 -15.06 27.29
C TYR A 311 -28.57 -14.69 27.75
N ILE A 312 -29.22 -13.73 27.08
CA ILE A 312 -30.54 -13.20 27.49
C ILE A 312 -31.69 -14.14 27.12
N ASP A 313 -31.49 -15.12 26.23
CA ASP A 313 -32.57 -16.03 25.77
C ASP A 313 -32.50 -17.45 26.35
N SER A 314 -31.62 -17.73 27.32
CA SER A 314 -31.58 -19.04 27.97
C SER A 314 -31.59 -18.97 29.51
N LYS A 315 -32.82 -18.90 30.01
CA LYS A 315 -33.28 -19.23 31.37
C LYS A 315 -33.21 -18.09 32.39
N THR A 316 -34.36 -18.00 33.08
CA THR A 316 -34.68 -17.32 34.34
C THR A 316 -35.09 -15.83 34.31
N PRO A 317 -36.09 -15.46 35.13
CA PRO A 317 -36.88 -14.24 34.99
C PRO A 317 -36.19 -13.03 35.62
N LEU A 318 -36.55 -11.84 35.11
CA LEU A 318 -36.18 -10.50 35.56
C LEU A 318 -35.70 -10.45 37.03
N ALA A 319 -34.40 -10.21 37.23
CA ALA A 319 -33.84 -9.83 38.53
C ALA A 319 -33.88 -8.29 38.68
N ASN A 320 -34.13 -7.82 39.90
CA ASN A 320 -34.47 -6.44 40.24
C ASN A 320 -33.29 -5.46 40.08
N ASP A 321 -33.64 -4.19 39.87
CA ASP A 321 -32.78 -3.01 39.61
C ASP A 321 -31.62 -2.74 40.60
N GLU A 322 -31.52 -3.49 41.70
CA GLU A 322 -30.47 -3.32 42.72
C GLU A 322 -29.16 -4.04 42.37
N GLU A 323 -29.18 -5.16 41.62
CA GLU A 323 -27.95 -5.88 41.20
C GLU A 323 -27.22 -5.19 40.03
N GLN A 324 -27.94 -4.41 39.22
CA GLN A 324 -27.36 -3.68 38.09
C GLN A 324 -26.46 -2.51 38.54
N ASN A 325 -26.80 -1.88 39.68
CA ASN A 325 -26.09 -0.72 40.23
C ASN A 325 -24.73 -1.05 40.87
N GLU A 326 -24.43 -2.33 41.16
CA GLU A 326 -23.13 -2.75 41.68
C GLU A 326 -22.09 -2.95 40.56
N ILE A 327 -22.52 -3.36 39.36
CA ILE A 327 -21.63 -3.63 38.21
C ILE A 327 -21.04 -2.33 37.64
N ASP A 328 -21.82 -1.24 37.67
CA ASP A 328 -21.38 0.08 37.17
C ASP A 328 -20.31 0.76 38.04
N ARG A 329 -20.10 0.29 39.28
CA ARG A 329 -19.07 0.84 40.18
C ARG A 329 -17.67 0.28 39.96
N GLU A 330 -17.51 -0.87 39.30
CA GLU A 330 -16.20 -1.57 39.21
C GLU A 330 -15.39 -1.31 37.92
N SER A 331 -15.91 -0.58 36.92
CA SER A 331 -15.21 -0.33 35.65
C SER A 331 -15.05 1.17 35.32
N PRO A 332 -13.89 1.79 35.65
CA PRO A 332 -13.63 3.21 35.40
C PRO A 332 -13.54 3.62 33.92
N TYR A 333 -13.61 2.66 32.99
CA TYR A 333 -13.57 2.90 31.54
C TYR A 333 -14.96 3.15 30.94
N LEU A 334 -16.05 2.74 31.60
CA LEU A 334 -17.41 2.90 31.08
C LEU A 334 -18.03 4.25 31.46
N THR A 335 -17.70 4.81 32.62
CA THR A 335 -18.23 6.11 33.09
C THR A 335 -17.76 7.29 32.21
N ARG A 336 -16.56 7.22 31.64
CA ARG A 336 -16.06 8.24 30.71
C ARG A 336 -16.79 8.26 29.37
N VAL A 337 -17.39 7.15 28.99
CA VAL A 337 -18.13 7.01 27.73
C VAL A 337 -19.61 7.36 27.94
N SER A 338 -20.16 7.36 29.15
CA SER A 338 -21.51 7.92 29.35
C SER A 338 -21.51 9.44 29.39
N GLU A 339 -20.51 10.05 30.05
CA GLU A 339 -20.41 11.51 30.17
C GLU A 339 -20.12 12.21 28.83
N GLU A 340 -19.32 11.61 27.94
CA GLU A 340 -19.06 12.17 26.60
C GLU A 340 -20.27 12.11 25.65
N TRP A 341 -21.31 11.33 25.97
CA TRP A 341 -22.47 11.09 25.08
C TRP A 341 -23.73 11.83 25.52
N GLU A 342 -23.83 12.29 26.77
CA GLU A 342 -24.91 13.21 27.19
C GLU A 342 -24.72 14.62 26.60
N ASP A 343 -23.47 15.03 26.32
CA ASP A 343 -23.17 16.36 25.78
C ASP A 343 -23.44 16.52 24.26
N GLU A 344 -23.62 15.41 23.51
CA GLU A 344 -23.84 15.45 22.05
C GLU A 344 -25.33 15.32 21.62
N GLU A 345 -26.27 15.05 22.53
CA GLU A 345 -27.69 14.80 22.17
C GLU A 345 -28.57 16.06 22.05
N ASP A 346 -28.10 17.27 22.39
CA ASP A 346 -28.97 18.47 22.44
C ASP A 346 -28.96 19.36 21.18
N ASP A 347 -28.18 19.04 20.13
CA ASP A 347 -28.11 19.88 18.91
C ASP A 347 -28.33 19.09 17.60
N GLY A 348 -29.58 19.09 17.11
CA GLY A 348 -29.81 19.16 15.66
C GLY A 348 -30.82 18.20 14.99
N LEU A 349 -32.01 18.76 14.77
CA LEU A 349 -32.88 18.61 13.58
C LEU A 349 -33.73 17.33 13.37
N GLN A 350 -35.00 17.49 13.77
CA GLN A 350 -36.17 16.72 13.33
C GLN A 350 -36.34 16.68 11.80
N MET A 351 -36.57 15.50 11.24
CA MET A 351 -37.34 15.34 9.99
C MET A 351 -38.44 14.27 10.15
N LYS A 352 -39.69 14.73 10.02
CA LYS A 352 -40.94 13.95 10.01
C LYS A 352 -41.01 13.02 8.80
N ALA A 353 -41.37 11.75 9.04
CA ALA A 353 -41.83 10.83 8.01
C ALA A 353 -43.32 11.08 7.67
N PRO A 354 -43.76 10.97 6.40
CA PRO A 354 -45.18 10.83 6.09
C PRO A 354 -45.58 9.36 5.99
N SER A 355 -46.77 9.09 6.53
CA SER A 355 -47.44 7.82 6.72
C SER A 355 -47.98 7.18 5.44
N SER A 356 -47.86 5.86 5.37
CA SER A 356 -48.80 4.85 4.85
C SER A 356 -49.93 5.25 3.88
N ALA A 357 -50.05 4.48 2.78
CA ALA A 357 -51.35 4.05 2.27
C ALA A 357 -51.26 2.67 1.58
N LYS A 358 -52.23 1.81 1.93
CA LYS A 358 -52.57 0.49 1.36
C LYS A 358 -52.82 0.61 -0.15
N ILE A 359 -52.43 -0.31 -1.03
CA ILE A 359 -52.90 -1.68 -1.29
C ILE A 359 -51.77 -2.45 -1.99
#